data_AF-A0A150H5L2-F1
#
_entry.id   AF-A0A150H5L2-F1
#
_cell.length_a   1.000
_cell.length_b   1.000
_cell.length_c   1.000
_cell.angle_alpha   90.00
_cell.angle_beta   90.00
_cell.angle_gamma   90.00
#
_symmetry.space_group_name_H-M   'P 1'
#
loop_
_entity.id
_entity.type
_entity.pdbx_description
1 polymer ?
#
loop_
_entity_poly.entity_id
_entity_poly.type
_entity_poly.pdbx_seq_one_letter_code
_entity_poly.pdbx_strand_id
1 'polypeptide(L)'
;MSELTTLLQQAAFGSIEAQRTFEALLAQTNGEWEVDLQRGHIVFGDQLHADVHLLGSTDTVSGTWRWAWSELSDFSGPVVELAKAVRDYGQREGINNLTLDEFKAGDDDALSLVIAAKRITGHWVHYPLKTGTMTVWTLLDVQGFSEIEPTIRSVVKALAAGVKSGGITDHRQALLDYAALRGFATAPLEGSSLRILLADGSADTDFDEQSRLTNCQVHAPLEGEAQEQFAAAQPVTPQSVPIEVDFSVAAQTAEDKPEPALGEHYTGAGEVDEPTPERPAAEKPAAAAEETEKAPADEKAEAPREPAEDKPAAQQQAPEQTPVEEQPKKKKKGFFGRLFGR
;
A
#
# COMPACT_ATOMS: atom_id res chain seq x y z
N MET A 1 -11.56 -8.52 -19.55
CA MET A 1 -10.91 -7.96 -18.35
C MET A 1 -11.20 -8.93 -17.22
N SER A 2 -10.25 -9.27 -16.33
CA SER A 2 -10.58 -10.11 -15.18
C SER A 2 -11.37 -9.29 -14.15
N GLU A 3 -12.24 -9.92 -13.37
CA GLU A 3 -13.02 -9.25 -12.32
C GLU A 3 -12.12 -8.54 -11.30
N LEU A 4 -10.95 -9.12 -11.00
CA LEU A 4 -9.94 -8.46 -10.15
C LEU A 4 -9.44 -7.15 -10.76
N THR A 5 -9.13 -7.12 -12.06
CA THR A 5 -8.69 -5.89 -12.73
C THR A 5 -9.79 -4.82 -12.69
N THR A 6 -11.06 -5.20 -12.79
CA THR A 6 -12.17 -4.26 -12.64
C THR A 6 -12.20 -3.62 -11.25
N LEU A 7 -12.01 -4.40 -10.18
CA LEU A 7 -11.91 -3.87 -8.81
C LEU A 7 -10.74 -2.89 -8.66
N LEU A 8 -9.57 -3.22 -9.23
CA LEU A 8 -8.40 -2.36 -9.20
C LEU A 8 -8.66 -1.01 -9.87
N GLN A 9 -9.27 -1.02 -11.06
CA GLN A 9 -9.55 0.21 -11.81
C GLN A 9 -10.57 1.09 -11.09
N GLN A 10 -11.63 0.49 -10.53
CA GLN A 10 -12.65 1.22 -9.77
C GLN A 10 -12.09 1.91 -8.52
N ALA A 11 -11.11 1.29 -7.85
CA ALA A 11 -10.50 1.84 -6.63
C ALA A 11 -9.24 2.65 -6.87
N ALA A 12 -8.71 2.74 -8.09
CA ALA A 12 -7.37 3.26 -8.35
C ALA A 12 -7.18 4.70 -7.83
N PHE A 13 -7.98 5.65 -8.30
CA PHE A 13 -7.83 7.05 -7.88
C PHE A 13 -8.20 7.27 -6.41
N GLY A 14 -9.26 6.63 -5.93
CA GLY A 14 -9.69 6.72 -4.53
C GLY A 14 -8.66 6.18 -3.54
N SER A 15 -8.05 5.04 -3.85
CA SER A 15 -6.97 4.47 -3.04
C SER A 15 -5.76 5.39 -2.99
N ILE A 16 -5.39 6.03 -4.10
CA ILE A 16 -4.26 6.96 -4.16
C ILE A 16 -4.53 8.23 -3.34
N GLU A 17 -5.72 8.83 -3.46
CA GLU A 17 -6.06 10.02 -2.68
C GLU A 17 -6.09 9.68 -1.19
N ALA A 18 -6.84 8.64 -0.81
CA ALA A 18 -6.99 8.24 0.57
C ALA A 18 -5.63 7.91 1.23
N GLN A 19 -4.76 7.19 0.51
CA GLN A 19 -3.44 6.85 1.02
C GLN A 19 -2.58 8.09 1.26
N ARG A 20 -2.60 9.06 0.34
CA ARG A 20 -1.84 10.32 0.51
C ARG A 20 -2.38 11.20 1.62
N THR A 21 -3.69 11.25 1.76
CA THR A 21 -4.34 11.96 2.86
C THR A 21 -3.92 11.33 4.19
N PHE A 22 -3.88 10.01 4.28
CA PHE A 22 -3.37 9.30 5.44
C PHE A 22 -1.87 9.55 5.68
N GLU A 23 -1.02 9.48 4.65
CA GLU A 23 0.41 9.79 4.75
C GLU A 23 0.67 11.21 5.27
N ALA A 24 -0.16 12.19 4.86
CA ALA A 24 -0.07 13.55 5.36
C ALA A 24 -0.46 13.69 6.84
N LEU A 25 -1.36 12.84 7.34
CA LEU A 25 -1.67 12.74 8.78
C LEU A 25 -0.52 12.05 9.52
N LEU A 26 -0.04 10.94 8.97
CA LEU A 26 1.06 10.16 9.55
C LEU A 26 2.33 10.99 9.68
N ALA A 27 2.64 11.84 8.71
CA ALA A 27 3.80 12.75 8.75
C ALA A 27 3.75 13.78 9.89
N GLN A 28 2.59 14.00 10.51
CA GLN A 28 2.45 14.85 11.71
C GLN A 28 2.72 14.07 13.00
N THR A 29 2.81 12.75 12.93
CA THR A 29 3.21 11.89 14.04
C THR A 29 4.74 11.72 14.06
N ASN A 30 5.28 11.17 15.14
CA ASN A 30 6.70 10.79 15.21
C ASN A 30 7.02 9.50 14.42
N GLY A 31 6.04 8.92 13.71
CA GLY A 31 6.16 7.70 12.93
C GLY A 31 6.21 6.42 13.76
N GLU A 32 6.32 6.51 15.09
CA GLU A 32 6.24 5.34 15.96
C GLU A 32 4.81 4.81 15.98
N TRP A 33 4.64 3.50 16.06
CA TRP A 33 3.33 2.88 16.19
C TRP A 33 3.33 1.79 17.24
N GLU A 34 2.18 1.63 17.88
CA GLU A 34 1.84 0.50 18.75
C GLU A 34 0.54 -0.14 18.26
N VAL A 35 0.53 -1.46 18.11
CA VAL A 35 -0.65 -2.21 17.70
C VAL A 35 -0.97 -3.31 18.72
N ASP A 36 -2.26 -3.41 19.03
CA ASP A 36 -2.87 -4.48 19.80
C ASP A 36 -3.81 -5.25 18.87
N LEU A 37 -3.32 -6.37 18.34
CA LEU A 37 -4.09 -7.20 17.40
C LEU A 37 -5.24 -7.95 18.06
N GLN A 38 -5.22 -8.12 19.38
CA GLN A 38 -6.32 -8.76 20.09
C GLN A 38 -7.51 -7.81 20.19
N ARG A 39 -7.25 -6.53 20.42
CA ARG A 39 -8.27 -5.47 20.43
C ARG A 39 -8.59 -4.94 19.04
N GLY A 40 -7.74 -5.23 18.04
CA GLY A 40 -7.89 -4.72 16.69
C GLY A 40 -7.69 -3.22 16.60
N HIS A 41 -6.71 -2.70 17.33
CA HIS A 41 -6.46 -1.26 17.40
C HIS A 41 -4.96 -0.94 17.22
N ILE A 42 -4.68 0.14 16.50
CA ILE A 42 -3.34 0.68 16.27
C ILE A 42 -3.30 2.17 16.61
N VAL A 43 -2.18 2.63 17.16
CA VAL A 43 -1.90 4.04 17.43
C VAL A 43 -0.59 4.42 16.76
N PHE A 44 -0.57 5.58 16.09
CA PHE A 44 0.65 6.23 15.61
C PHE A 44 0.97 7.45 16.48
N GLY A 45 2.16 7.43 17.08
CA GLY A 45 2.54 8.32 18.18
C GLY A 45 1.52 8.25 19.32
N ASP A 46 1.02 9.41 19.75
CA ASP A 46 0.01 9.53 20.81
C ASP A 46 -1.34 10.08 20.29
N GLN A 47 -1.50 10.24 18.98
CA GLN A 47 -2.54 11.12 18.41
C GLN A 47 -3.43 10.44 17.37
N LEU A 48 -2.86 9.58 16.52
CA LEU A 48 -3.59 9.01 15.40
C LEU A 48 -3.99 7.58 15.72
N HIS A 49 -5.26 7.41 16.05
CA HIS A 49 -5.87 6.14 16.41
C HIS A 49 -6.61 5.53 15.22
N ALA A 50 -6.54 4.21 15.07
CA ALA A 50 -7.31 3.49 14.08
C ALA A 50 -7.69 2.08 14.55
N ASP A 51 -8.82 1.59 14.09
CA ASP A 51 -9.09 0.16 14.12
C ASP A 51 -8.28 -0.50 12.99
N VAL A 52 -7.70 -1.68 13.28
CA VAL A 52 -6.84 -2.41 12.35
C VAL A 52 -7.48 -3.73 11.95
N HIS A 53 -7.46 -4.00 10.64
CA HIS A 53 -7.95 -5.25 10.06
C HIS A 53 -6.84 -5.90 9.24
N LEU A 54 -6.50 -7.13 9.59
CA LEU A 54 -5.48 -7.90 8.89
C LEU A 54 -6.06 -8.49 7.60
N LEU A 55 -5.41 -8.25 6.47
CA LEU A 55 -5.79 -8.85 5.18
C LEU A 55 -4.97 -10.10 4.86
N GLY A 56 -3.65 -10.00 5.02
CA GLY A 56 -2.74 -11.08 4.69
C GLY A 56 -1.29 -10.67 4.89
N SER A 57 -0.36 -11.53 4.53
CA SER A 57 1.06 -11.26 4.62
C SER A 57 1.81 -11.70 3.37
N THR A 58 2.87 -10.96 3.06
CA THR A 58 3.92 -11.40 2.14
C THR A 58 5.16 -11.79 2.91
N ASP A 59 5.91 -12.75 2.38
CA ASP A 59 7.26 -13.08 2.87
C ASP A 59 8.25 -13.04 1.69
N THR A 60 9.27 -12.19 1.83
CA THR A 60 10.26 -11.90 0.77
C THR A 60 11.21 -13.08 0.47
N VAL A 61 11.37 -14.03 1.40
CA VAL A 61 12.21 -15.22 1.21
C VAL A 61 11.46 -16.28 0.40
N SER A 62 10.21 -16.52 0.76
CA SER A 62 9.36 -17.49 0.09
C SER A 62 8.72 -16.95 -1.19
N GLY A 63 8.56 -15.62 -1.32
CA GLY A 63 7.84 -14.97 -2.41
C GLY A 63 6.38 -15.40 -2.46
N THR A 64 5.72 -15.46 -1.31
CA THR A 64 4.32 -15.90 -1.19
C THR A 64 3.46 -14.84 -0.53
N TRP A 65 2.21 -14.74 -1.00
CA TRP A 65 1.12 -14.09 -0.29
C TRP A 65 0.29 -15.16 0.42
N ARG A 66 -0.09 -14.89 1.68
CA ARG A 66 -1.03 -15.71 2.45
C ARG A 66 -2.11 -14.83 3.06
N TRP A 67 -3.36 -15.23 2.92
CA TRP A 67 -4.48 -14.49 3.51
C TRP A 67 -4.59 -14.68 5.03
N ALA A 68 -5.04 -13.64 5.74
CA ALA A 68 -5.24 -13.69 7.19
C ALA A 68 -6.39 -14.60 7.62
N TRP A 69 -7.35 -14.87 6.73
CA TRP A 69 -8.44 -15.82 6.98
C TRP A 69 -8.03 -17.29 6.79
N SER A 70 -6.86 -17.54 6.20
CA SER A 70 -6.41 -18.89 5.85
C SER A 70 -6.19 -19.75 7.10
N GLU A 71 -6.42 -21.06 7.01
CA GLU A 71 -6.06 -22.00 8.06
C GLU A 71 -4.54 -22.06 8.32
N LEU A 72 -3.75 -21.58 7.35
CA LEU A 72 -2.29 -21.42 7.46
C LEU A 72 -1.88 -20.13 8.20
N SER A 73 -2.86 -19.30 8.58
CA SER A 73 -2.64 -18.08 9.34
C SER A 73 -2.80 -18.33 10.84
N ASP A 74 -1.94 -17.71 11.64
CA ASP A 74 -2.05 -17.73 13.10
C ASP A 74 -3.01 -16.64 13.63
N PHE A 75 -3.54 -15.79 12.76
CA PHE A 75 -4.41 -14.68 13.13
C PHE A 75 -5.86 -15.14 13.34
N SER A 76 -6.53 -14.58 14.35
CA SER A 76 -7.92 -14.89 14.65
C SER A 76 -8.61 -13.72 15.35
N GLY A 77 -9.93 -13.82 15.53
CA GLY A 77 -10.73 -12.78 16.20
C GLY A 77 -11.21 -11.68 15.24
N PRO A 78 -11.63 -10.52 15.78
CA PRO A 78 -12.26 -9.46 14.98
C PRO A 78 -11.38 -8.92 13.85
N VAL A 79 -10.06 -8.92 14.02
CA VAL A 79 -9.11 -8.37 13.05
C VAL A 79 -9.06 -9.10 11.71
N VAL A 80 -9.52 -10.36 11.63
CA VAL A 80 -9.53 -11.13 10.37
C VAL A 80 -10.88 -11.11 9.63
N GLU A 81 -11.92 -10.50 10.21
CA GLU A 81 -13.27 -10.58 9.65
C GLU A 81 -13.41 -9.88 8.29
N LEU A 82 -12.71 -8.76 8.06
CA LEU A 82 -12.67 -8.15 6.72
C LEU A 82 -12.01 -9.07 5.68
N ALA A 83 -10.97 -9.81 6.06
CA ALA A 83 -10.34 -10.75 5.15
C ALA A 83 -11.31 -11.89 4.78
N LYS A 84 -12.09 -12.40 5.74
CA LYS A 84 -13.15 -13.38 5.48
C LYS A 84 -14.23 -12.82 4.56
N ALA A 85 -14.66 -11.57 4.78
CA ALA A 85 -15.61 -10.90 3.90
C ALA A 85 -15.08 -10.78 2.45
N VAL A 86 -13.80 -10.45 2.28
CA VAL A 86 -13.13 -10.42 0.96
C VAL A 86 -13.11 -11.80 0.32
N ARG A 87 -12.85 -12.87 1.09
CA ARG A 87 -12.94 -14.25 0.60
C ARG A 87 -14.34 -14.60 0.13
N ASP A 88 -15.36 -14.30 0.93
CA ASP A 88 -16.74 -14.65 0.64
C ASP A 88 -17.26 -13.87 -0.60
N TYR A 89 -16.82 -12.63 -0.78
CA TYR A 89 -16.99 -11.89 -2.04
C TYR A 89 -16.31 -12.61 -3.21
N GLY A 90 -15.03 -12.98 -3.04
CA GLY A 90 -14.27 -13.72 -4.06
C GLY A 90 -14.93 -15.03 -4.48
N GLN A 91 -15.53 -15.77 -3.53
CA GLN A 91 -16.25 -17.01 -3.82
C GLN A 91 -17.51 -16.75 -4.64
N ARG A 92 -18.28 -15.72 -4.30
CA ARG A 92 -19.49 -15.34 -5.04
C ARG A 92 -19.19 -14.90 -6.46
N GLU A 93 -18.14 -14.10 -6.65
CA GLU A 93 -17.77 -13.52 -7.94
C GLU A 93 -16.77 -14.40 -8.73
N GLY A 94 -16.34 -15.54 -8.18
CA GLY A 94 -15.42 -16.47 -8.86
C GLY A 94 -13.98 -15.95 -9.02
N ILE A 95 -13.50 -15.12 -8.09
CA ILE A 95 -12.18 -14.48 -8.13
C ILE A 95 -11.15 -15.30 -7.35
N ASN A 96 -10.44 -16.21 -8.02
CA ASN A 96 -9.51 -17.15 -7.39
C ASN A 96 -8.44 -16.49 -6.51
N ASN A 97 -7.91 -15.32 -6.90
CA ASN A 97 -6.90 -14.59 -6.13
C ASN A 97 -7.36 -14.21 -4.71
N LEU A 98 -8.68 -14.14 -4.48
CA LEU A 98 -9.28 -13.82 -3.18
C LEU A 98 -9.67 -15.05 -2.36
N THR A 99 -9.60 -16.26 -2.96
CA THR A 99 -10.10 -17.50 -2.34
C THR A 99 -9.05 -18.58 -2.14
N LEU A 100 -7.86 -18.43 -2.73
CA LEU A 100 -6.73 -19.32 -2.50
C LEU A 100 -6.02 -18.92 -1.21
N ASP A 101 -5.78 -19.89 -0.32
CA ASP A 101 -5.10 -19.69 0.97
C ASP A 101 -3.74 -18.98 0.82
N GLU A 102 -2.94 -19.46 -0.14
CA GLU A 102 -1.59 -19.00 -0.43
C GLU A 102 -1.27 -19.16 -1.92
N PHE A 103 -0.49 -18.23 -2.47
CA PHE A 103 0.07 -18.33 -3.82
C PHE A 103 1.35 -17.50 -3.97
N LYS A 104 2.08 -17.69 -5.08
CA LYS A 104 3.25 -16.89 -5.41
C LYS A 104 2.85 -15.46 -5.74
N ALA A 105 3.38 -14.52 -4.97
CA ALA A 105 3.10 -13.10 -5.08
C ALA A 105 4.16 -12.32 -4.28
N GLY A 106 4.61 -11.20 -4.82
CA GLY A 106 5.44 -10.23 -4.11
C GLY A 106 4.62 -9.08 -3.51
N ASP A 107 5.32 -8.06 -3.00
CA ASP A 107 4.68 -6.90 -2.39
C ASP A 107 3.82 -6.08 -3.39
N ASP A 108 4.24 -5.98 -4.66
CA ASP A 108 3.46 -5.30 -5.70
C ASP A 108 2.14 -6.04 -6.02
N ASP A 109 2.18 -7.37 -6.04
CA ASP A 109 0.98 -8.20 -6.20
C ASP A 109 0.07 -8.07 -4.98
N ALA A 110 0.65 -8.03 -3.78
CA ALA A 110 -0.07 -7.85 -2.53
C ALA A 110 -0.78 -6.49 -2.47
N LEU A 111 -0.12 -5.42 -2.89
CA LEU A 111 -0.74 -4.09 -2.97
C LEU A 111 -1.97 -4.11 -3.89
N SER A 112 -1.94 -4.86 -4.99
CA SER A 112 -3.11 -5.04 -5.85
C SER A 112 -4.26 -5.73 -5.10
N LEU A 113 -3.99 -6.81 -4.34
CA LEU A 113 -5.01 -7.46 -3.51
C LEU A 113 -5.58 -6.53 -2.44
N VAL A 114 -4.73 -5.69 -1.85
CA VAL A 114 -5.15 -4.67 -0.88
C VAL A 114 -6.06 -3.63 -1.53
N ILE A 115 -5.70 -3.09 -2.71
CA ILE A 115 -6.55 -2.13 -3.45
C ILE A 115 -7.91 -2.76 -3.79
N ALA A 116 -7.94 -4.02 -4.22
CA ALA A 116 -9.19 -4.74 -4.46
C ALA A 116 -10.00 -4.90 -3.16
N ALA A 117 -9.34 -5.21 -2.04
CA ALA A 117 -10.00 -5.29 -0.74
C ALA A 117 -10.60 -3.94 -0.31
N LYS A 118 -9.89 -2.81 -0.52
CA LYS A 118 -10.45 -1.47 -0.27
C LYS A 118 -11.76 -1.24 -1.01
N ARG A 119 -11.81 -1.65 -2.29
CA ARG A 119 -13.02 -1.57 -3.12
C ARG A 119 -14.18 -2.40 -2.54
N ILE A 120 -13.87 -3.60 -2.05
CA ILE A 120 -14.86 -4.56 -1.54
C ILE A 120 -15.37 -4.18 -0.15
N THR A 121 -14.50 -3.68 0.73
CA THR A 121 -14.85 -3.44 2.13
C THR A 121 -15.22 -1.99 2.42
N GLY A 122 -14.85 -1.04 1.55
CA GLY A 122 -15.02 0.39 1.79
C GLY A 122 -14.01 1.00 2.76
N HIS A 123 -12.99 0.24 3.20
CA HIS A 123 -11.92 0.76 4.05
C HIS A 123 -10.78 1.22 3.15
N TRP A 124 -10.53 2.53 3.09
CA TRP A 124 -9.70 3.12 2.01
C TRP A 124 -8.23 3.32 2.38
N VAL A 125 -7.88 3.18 3.65
CA VAL A 125 -6.52 3.34 4.14
C VAL A 125 -5.90 1.97 4.41
N HIS A 126 -4.63 1.82 4.07
CA HIS A 126 -3.85 0.63 4.41
C HIS A 126 -2.52 1.02 5.02
N TYR A 127 -1.96 0.12 5.82
CA TYR A 127 -0.62 0.28 6.37
C TYR A 127 0.11 -1.06 6.42
N PRO A 128 1.29 -1.19 5.78
CA PRO A 128 2.12 -2.39 5.85
C PRO A 128 2.92 -2.43 7.15
N LEU A 129 2.70 -3.45 7.97
CA LEU A 129 3.49 -3.73 9.17
C LEU A 129 4.67 -4.64 8.79
N LYS A 130 5.85 -4.04 8.59
CA LYS A 130 7.07 -4.77 8.21
C LYS A 130 7.72 -5.41 9.46
N THR A 131 8.04 -6.70 9.37
CA THR A 131 8.73 -7.47 10.42
C THR A 131 9.70 -8.49 9.84
N GLY A 132 11.00 -8.17 9.87
CA GLY A 132 12.04 -9.01 9.26
C GLY A 132 11.80 -9.18 7.76
N THR A 133 11.56 -10.41 7.32
CA THR A 133 11.30 -10.76 5.91
C THR A 133 9.83 -10.67 5.52
N MET A 134 8.94 -10.52 6.50
CA MET A 134 7.49 -10.56 6.33
C MET A 134 6.89 -9.16 6.39
N THR A 135 5.92 -8.89 5.52
CA THR A 135 5.06 -7.69 5.58
C THR A 135 3.64 -8.15 5.87
N VAL A 136 3.04 -7.67 6.96
CA VAL A 136 1.62 -7.89 7.25
C VAL A 136 0.83 -6.70 6.71
N TRP A 137 -0.08 -6.96 5.79
CA TRP A 137 -0.89 -5.96 5.12
C TRP A 137 -2.21 -5.76 5.87
N THR A 138 -2.52 -4.50 6.18
CA THR A 138 -3.70 -4.15 6.99
C THR A 138 -4.56 -3.10 6.30
N LEU A 139 -5.87 -3.14 6.54
CA LEU A 139 -6.78 -2.00 6.32
C LEU A 139 -7.02 -1.30 7.64
N LEU A 140 -7.16 0.02 7.58
CA LEU A 140 -7.37 0.87 8.75
C LEU A 140 -8.70 1.60 8.66
N ASP A 141 -9.42 1.65 9.77
CA ASP A 141 -10.45 2.67 10.02
C ASP A 141 -9.85 3.76 10.91
N VAL A 142 -9.36 4.83 10.26
CA VAL A 142 -8.65 5.92 10.93
C VAL A 142 -9.64 6.92 11.51
N GLN A 143 -9.56 7.19 12.81
CA GLN A 143 -10.50 8.09 13.48
C GLN A 143 -10.50 9.49 12.85
N GLY A 144 -11.70 9.99 12.52
CA GLY A 144 -11.90 11.29 11.87
C GLY A 144 -11.55 11.35 10.39
N PHE A 145 -11.08 10.26 9.77
CA PHE A 145 -10.68 10.26 8.37
C PHE A 145 -11.83 10.56 7.41
N SER A 146 -13.03 10.05 7.70
CA SER A 146 -14.24 10.30 6.91
C SER A 146 -14.68 11.76 6.91
N GLU A 147 -14.25 12.56 7.89
CA GLU A 147 -14.57 13.99 8.01
C GLU A 147 -13.65 14.86 7.13
N ILE A 148 -12.54 14.29 6.63
CA ILE A 148 -11.62 15.01 5.75
C ILE A 148 -12.21 15.00 4.35
N GLU A 149 -12.75 16.15 3.92
CA GLU A 149 -13.22 16.34 2.56
C GLU A 149 -12.04 16.39 1.57
N PRO A 150 -12.20 15.82 0.36
CA PRO A 150 -11.17 15.96 -0.66
C PRO A 150 -11.09 17.41 -1.13
N THR A 151 -9.88 17.86 -1.41
CA THR A 151 -9.63 19.16 -2.07
C THR A 151 -9.44 18.96 -3.57
N ILE A 152 -9.71 19.98 -4.39
CA ILE A 152 -9.44 19.90 -5.84
C ILE A 152 -7.99 19.54 -6.13
N ARG A 153 -7.06 20.05 -5.32
CA ARG A 153 -5.63 19.72 -5.43
C ARG A 153 -5.34 18.24 -5.13
N SER A 154 -5.97 17.67 -4.10
CA SER A 154 -5.79 16.25 -3.75
C SER A 154 -6.31 15.33 -4.86
N VAL A 155 -7.49 15.64 -5.40
CA VAL A 155 -8.12 14.90 -6.51
C VAL A 155 -7.23 14.94 -7.76
N VAL A 156 -6.82 16.12 -8.21
CA VAL A 156 -6.00 16.27 -9.42
C VAL A 156 -4.64 15.56 -9.26
N LYS A 157 -4.03 15.61 -8.07
CA LYS A 157 -2.81 14.83 -7.78
C LYS A 157 -3.04 13.33 -7.83
N ALA A 158 -4.19 12.85 -7.35
CA ALA A 158 -4.55 11.43 -7.44
C ALA A 158 -4.75 11.00 -8.89
N LEU A 159 -5.44 11.81 -9.71
CA LEU A 159 -5.60 11.56 -11.14
C LEU A 159 -4.24 11.49 -11.85
N ALA A 160 -3.39 12.49 -11.69
CA ALA A 160 -2.07 12.51 -12.31
C ALA A 160 -1.23 11.29 -11.94
N ALA A 161 -1.31 10.84 -10.69
CA ALA A 161 -0.57 9.67 -10.23
C ALA A 161 -1.14 8.35 -10.72
N GLY A 162 -2.47 8.19 -10.75
CA GLY A 162 -3.10 6.99 -11.29
C GLY A 162 -2.92 6.87 -12.80
N VAL A 163 -2.88 7.99 -13.53
CA VAL A 163 -2.52 7.98 -14.95
C VAL A 163 -1.05 7.57 -15.13
N LYS A 164 -0.14 8.08 -14.30
CA LYS A 164 1.29 7.74 -14.36
C LYS A 164 1.56 6.26 -14.04
N SER A 165 0.75 5.61 -13.21
CA SER A 165 0.95 4.20 -12.85
C SER A 165 0.68 3.24 -14.02
N GLY A 166 -0.08 3.65 -15.04
CA GLY A 166 -0.33 2.86 -16.25
C GLY A 166 -1.27 1.65 -16.06
N GLY A 167 -1.81 1.45 -14.85
CA GLY A 167 -2.70 0.31 -14.53
C GLY A 167 -4.18 0.53 -14.86
N ILE A 168 -4.57 1.73 -15.29
CA ILE A 168 -5.96 2.11 -15.57
C ILE A 168 -6.16 2.17 -17.09
N THR A 169 -7.11 1.40 -17.62
CA THR A 169 -7.38 1.40 -19.07
C THR A 169 -8.44 2.41 -19.48
N ASP A 170 -9.44 2.65 -18.63
CA ASP A 170 -10.48 3.67 -18.86
C ASP A 170 -10.39 4.72 -17.74
N HIS A 171 -9.72 5.84 -18.01
CA HIS A 171 -9.52 6.90 -17.01
C HIS A 171 -10.83 7.62 -16.69
N ARG A 172 -11.74 7.72 -17.67
CA ARG A 172 -13.01 8.40 -17.51
C ARG A 172 -13.92 7.64 -16.56
N GLN A 173 -14.06 6.32 -16.76
CA GLN A 173 -14.86 5.48 -15.88
C GLN A 173 -14.24 5.42 -14.48
N ALA A 174 -12.92 5.27 -14.36
CA ALA A 174 -12.25 5.28 -13.06
C ALA A 174 -12.44 6.61 -12.30
N LEU A 175 -12.50 7.76 -13.00
CA LEU A 175 -12.84 9.04 -12.37
C LEU A 175 -14.29 9.06 -11.87
N LEU A 176 -15.24 8.55 -12.64
CA LEU A 176 -16.64 8.47 -12.23
C LEU A 176 -16.83 7.53 -11.02
N ASP A 177 -16.16 6.38 -11.03
CA ASP A 177 -16.15 5.45 -9.90
C ASP A 177 -15.55 6.12 -8.67
N TYR A 178 -14.43 6.83 -8.82
CA TYR A 178 -13.83 7.59 -7.73
C TYR A 178 -14.76 8.67 -7.18
N ALA A 179 -15.43 9.45 -8.05
CA ALA A 179 -16.40 10.45 -7.65
C ALA A 179 -17.55 9.84 -6.85
N ALA A 180 -18.09 8.72 -7.33
CA ALA A 180 -19.15 7.99 -6.66
C ALA A 180 -18.70 7.40 -5.30
N LEU A 181 -17.49 6.86 -5.21
CA LEU A 181 -16.95 6.25 -3.99
C LEU A 181 -16.54 7.30 -2.95
N ARG A 182 -16.07 8.47 -3.38
CA ARG A 182 -15.59 9.54 -2.49
C ARG A 182 -16.67 10.55 -2.13
N GLY A 183 -17.74 10.66 -2.93
CA GLY A 183 -18.90 11.51 -2.68
C GLY A 183 -18.79 12.94 -3.24
N PHE A 184 -17.95 13.18 -4.24
CA PHE A 184 -17.90 14.48 -4.92
C PHE A 184 -18.65 14.44 -6.25
N ALA A 185 -19.13 15.60 -6.71
CA ALA A 185 -19.96 15.69 -7.91
C ALA A 185 -19.12 15.82 -9.18
N THR A 186 -19.68 15.31 -10.28
CA THR A 186 -19.17 15.57 -11.64
C THR A 186 -20.30 16.05 -12.53
N ALA A 187 -20.02 16.99 -13.42
CA ALA A 187 -20.94 17.45 -14.45
C ALA A 187 -20.41 17.11 -15.86
N PRO A 188 -21.27 16.71 -16.80
CA PRO A 188 -20.86 16.53 -18.19
C PRO A 188 -20.49 17.87 -18.83
N LEU A 189 -19.44 17.88 -19.64
CA LEU A 189 -19.08 18.97 -20.54
C LEU A 189 -19.33 18.54 -22.00
N GLU A 190 -18.91 19.36 -22.97
CA GLU A 190 -19.00 19.00 -24.38
C GLU A 190 -18.25 17.70 -24.69
N GLY A 191 -18.82 16.85 -25.53
CA GLY A 191 -18.20 15.58 -25.94
C GLY A 191 -18.06 14.56 -24.81
N SER A 192 -16.85 14.04 -24.61
CA SER A 192 -16.51 13.06 -23.57
C SER A 192 -16.02 13.70 -22.26
N SER A 193 -15.84 15.02 -22.24
CA SER A 193 -15.23 15.76 -21.13
C SER A 193 -16.13 15.80 -19.89
N LEU A 194 -15.50 15.93 -18.73
CA LEU A 194 -16.15 15.98 -17.42
C LEU A 194 -15.61 17.15 -16.61
N ARG A 195 -16.48 17.84 -15.90
CA ARG A 195 -16.12 18.79 -14.85
C ARG A 195 -16.23 18.10 -13.50
N ILE A 196 -15.16 18.15 -12.72
CA ILE A 196 -15.11 17.75 -11.32
C ILE A 196 -15.50 18.97 -10.47
N LEU A 197 -16.36 18.77 -9.47
CA LEU A 197 -16.90 19.83 -8.63
C LEU A 197 -16.65 19.52 -7.15
N LEU A 198 -15.89 20.38 -6.47
CA LEU A 198 -15.62 20.33 -5.03
C LEU A 198 -15.88 21.69 -4.38
N ALA A 199 -15.96 21.72 -3.05
CA ALA A 199 -16.22 22.94 -2.29
C ALA A 199 -15.12 24.02 -2.47
N ASP A 200 -13.87 23.61 -2.70
CA ASP A 200 -12.72 24.51 -2.83
C ASP A 200 -12.34 24.85 -4.29
N GLY A 201 -12.97 24.21 -5.28
CA GLY A 201 -12.68 24.44 -6.69
C GLY A 201 -13.29 23.39 -7.63
N SER A 202 -12.96 23.50 -8.90
CA SER A 202 -13.37 22.57 -9.96
C SER A 202 -12.21 22.23 -10.88
N ALA A 203 -12.37 21.17 -11.67
CA ALA A 203 -11.43 20.86 -12.75
C ALA A 203 -12.14 20.32 -13.99
N ASP A 204 -11.80 20.86 -15.14
CA ASP A 204 -12.30 20.40 -16.43
C ASP A 204 -11.33 19.37 -17.00
N THR A 205 -11.84 18.19 -17.30
CA THR A 205 -11.06 17.04 -17.75
C THR A 205 -11.48 16.62 -19.15
N ASP A 206 -10.50 16.42 -20.02
CA ASP A 206 -10.70 15.96 -21.39
C ASP A 206 -10.17 14.53 -21.56
N PHE A 207 -10.85 13.76 -22.41
CA PHE A 207 -10.52 12.37 -22.67
C PHE A 207 -10.40 12.11 -24.17
N ASP A 208 -9.44 11.29 -24.57
CA ASP A 208 -9.35 10.82 -25.96
C ASP A 208 -10.42 9.76 -26.29
N GLU A 209 -10.42 9.28 -27.54
CA GLU A 209 -11.34 8.24 -28.02
C GLU A 209 -11.19 6.89 -27.29
N GLN A 210 -10.09 6.68 -26.56
CA GLN A 210 -9.84 5.50 -25.74
C GLN A 210 -10.15 5.74 -24.25
N SER A 211 -10.88 6.83 -23.93
CA SER A 211 -11.21 7.25 -22.56
C SER A 211 -9.99 7.56 -21.68
N ARG A 212 -8.84 7.91 -22.27
CA ARG A 212 -7.64 8.30 -21.51
C ARG A 212 -7.64 9.80 -21.29
N LEU A 213 -7.45 10.21 -20.03
CA LEU A 213 -7.26 11.59 -19.62
C LEU A 213 -6.10 12.25 -20.41
N THR A 214 -6.40 13.30 -21.17
CA THR A 214 -5.42 14.07 -21.96
C THR A 214 -5.16 15.45 -21.40
N ASN A 215 -6.14 16.03 -20.72
CA ASN A 215 -6.05 17.36 -20.12
C ASN A 215 -6.85 17.42 -18.82
N CYS A 216 -6.39 18.26 -17.89
CA CYS A 216 -7.04 18.52 -16.62
C CYS A 216 -6.75 19.97 -16.20
N GLN A 217 -7.69 20.87 -16.45
CA GLN A 217 -7.57 22.29 -16.14
C GLN A 217 -8.25 22.61 -14.80
N VAL A 218 -7.47 23.11 -13.83
CA VAL A 218 -7.97 23.42 -12.49
C VAL A 218 -8.47 24.87 -12.42
N HIS A 219 -9.63 25.05 -11.79
CA HIS A 219 -10.26 26.34 -11.53
C HIS A 219 -10.53 26.47 -10.03
N ALA A 220 -9.75 27.31 -9.35
CA ALA A 220 -9.90 27.60 -7.93
C ALA A 220 -9.73 29.12 -7.69
N PRO A 221 -10.62 29.78 -6.92
CA PRO A 221 -11.75 29.21 -6.19
C PRO A 221 -12.92 28.75 -7.09
N LEU A 222 -13.91 28.09 -6.50
CA LEU A 222 -15.13 27.66 -7.19
C LEU A 222 -16.02 28.89 -7.51
N GLU A 223 -16.12 29.25 -8.80
CA GLU A 223 -16.84 30.44 -9.26
C GLU A 223 -17.58 30.18 -10.58
N GLY A 224 -18.56 31.05 -10.89
CA GLY A 224 -19.28 31.03 -12.17
C GLY A 224 -20.16 29.80 -12.37
N GLU A 225 -20.19 29.26 -13.59
CA GLU A 225 -21.01 28.10 -13.95
C GLU A 225 -20.71 26.88 -13.07
N ALA A 226 -19.44 26.65 -12.73
CA ALA A 226 -19.05 25.55 -11.86
C ALA A 226 -19.67 25.67 -10.46
N GLN A 227 -19.82 26.88 -9.93
CA GLN A 227 -20.46 27.12 -8.64
C GLN A 227 -21.97 26.82 -8.71
N GLU A 228 -22.64 27.23 -9.79
CA GLU A 228 -24.06 26.92 -10.02
C GLU A 228 -24.28 25.41 -10.14
N GLN A 229 -23.41 24.72 -10.87
CA GLN A 229 -23.45 23.26 -11.03
C GLN A 229 -23.18 22.54 -9.70
N PHE A 230 -22.23 23.01 -8.89
CA PHE A 230 -21.98 22.44 -7.56
C PHE A 230 -23.18 22.64 -6.62
N ALA A 231 -23.80 23.82 -6.63
CA ALA A 231 -25.00 24.09 -5.82
C ALA A 231 -26.24 23.29 -6.29
N ALA A 232 -26.33 22.99 -7.59
CA ALA A 232 -27.39 22.19 -8.17
C ALA A 232 -27.14 20.68 -8.04
N ALA A 233 -25.90 20.25 -7.83
CA ALA A 233 -25.56 18.86 -7.62
C ALA A 233 -26.23 18.37 -6.34
N GLN A 234 -27.00 17.29 -6.44
CA GLN A 234 -27.48 16.61 -5.24
C GLN A 234 -26.27 16.06 -4.47
N PRO A 235 -26.30 16.05 -3.13
CA PRO A 235 -25.24 15.42 -2.35
C PRO A 235 -25.06 13.98 -2.85
N VAL A 236 -23.87 13.71 -3.39
CA VAL A 236 -23.52 12.37 -3.86
C VAL A 236 -23.23 11.56 -2.60
N THR A 237 -24.20 10.76 -2.17
CA THR A 237 -23.94 9.79 -1.10
C THR A 237 -22.87 8.83 -1.61
N PRO A 238 -21.73 8.69 -0.91
CA PRO A 238 -20.70 7.74 -1.28
C PRO A 238 -21.31 6.37 -1.56
N GLN A 239 -21.17 5.87 -2.78
CA GLN A 239 -21.58 4.52 -3.13
C GLN A 239 -20.55 3.55 -2.60
N SER A 240 -20.58 3.29 -1.30
CA SER A 240 -19.92 2.13 -0.76
C SER A 240 -20.66 0.88 -1.27
N VAL A 241 -19.92 -0.17 -1.56
CA VAL A 241 -20.45 -1.54 -1.51
C VAL A 241 -19.88 -2.12 -0.22
N PRO A 242 -20.23 -1.60 0.98
CA PRO A 242 -19.63 -2.16 2.18
C PRO A 242 -20.28 -3.53 2.36
N ILE A 243 -19.45 -4.57 2.46
CA ILE A 243 -19.93 -5.79 3.09
C ILE A 243 -20.16 -5.41 4.56
N GLU A 244 -21.42 -5.42 5.00
CA GLU A 244 -21.73 -5.28 6.41
C GLU A 244 -21.16 -6.49 7.15
N VAL A 245 -20.09 -6.26 7.92
CA VAL A 245 -19.49 -7.25 8.78
C VAL A 245 -19.95 -6.97 10.20
N ASP A 246 -20.69 -7.90 10.80
CA ASP A 246 -21.08 -7.79 12.20
C ASP A 246 -19.92 -8.20 13.11
N PHE A 247 -19.16 -7.22 13.58
CA PHE A 247 -18.06 -7.43 14.52
C PHE A 247 -18.53 -7.83 15.94
N SER A 248 -19.83 -7.75 16.24
CA SER A 248 -20.40 -8.02 17.58
C SER A 248 -20.32 -9.49 17.99
N VAL A 249 -20.40 -10.42 17.02
CA VAL A 249 -20.29 -11.87 17.27
C VAL A 249 -18.83 -12.25 17.57
N ALA A 250 -17.87 -11.59 16.91
CA ALA A 250 -16.44 -11.83 17.13
C ALA A 250 -15.98 -11.33 18.51
N ALA A 251 -16.53 -10.21 18.99
CA ALA A 251 -16.24 -9.67 20.32
C ALA A 251 -16.75 -10.57 21.47
N GLN A 252 -17.96 -11.14 21.36
CA GLN A 252 -18.54 -12.02 22.39
C GLN A 252 -17.74 -13.33 22.57
N THR A 253 -17.12 -13.83 21.50
CA THR A 253 -16.30 -15.05 21.56
C THR A 253 -14.94 -14.80 22.24
N ALA A 254 -14.50 -13.53 22.30
CA ALA A 254 -13.29 -13.11 22.99
C ALA A 254 -13.52 -12.89 24.50
N GLU A 255 -14.72 -12.45 24.91
CA GLU A 255 -15.07 -12.21 26.33
C GLU A 255 -15.30 -13.50 27.14
N ASP A 256 -15.68 -14.62 26.50
CA ASP A 256 -16.00 -15.90 27.18
C ASP A 256 -14.77 -16.82 27.40
N LYS A 257 -13.57 -16.33 27.06
CA LYS A 257 -12.29 -16.99 27.38
C LYS A 257 -11.72 -16.41 28.69
N PRO A 258 -11.15 -17.23 29.60
CA PRO A 258 -10.50 -16.70 30.80
C PRO A 258 -9.39 -15.74 30.40
N GLU A 259 -9.30 -14.60 31.09
CA GLU A 259 -8.30 -13.54 30.89
C GLU A 259 -6.90 -14.17 30.70
N PRO A 260 -6.35 -14.19 29.46
CA PRO A 260 -5.04 -14.76 29.20
C PRO A 260 -3.96 -13.69 29.38
N ALA A 261 -2.77 -14.13 29.79
CA ALA A 261 -1.64 -13.28 30.14
C ALA A 261 -1.16 -12.40 28.97
N LEU A 262 -0.97 -11.09 29.24
CA LEU A 262 -0.28 -10.07 28.43
C LEU A 262 -0.60 -10.14 26.92
N GLY A 263 -1.50 -9.26 26.47
CA GLY A 263 -1.84 -9.08 25.06
C GLY A 263 -0.60 -8.95 24.18
N GLU A 264 -0.70 -9.40 22.94
CA GLU A 264 0.37 -9.28 21.95
C GLU A 264 0.44 -7.82 21.47
N HIS A 265 1.06 -6.97 22.29
CA HIS A 265 1.41 -5.59 21.96
C HIS A 265 2.67 -5.61 21.10
N TYR A 266 2.59 -5.02 19.91
CA TYR A 266 3.74 -4.85 19.02
C TYR A 266 4.02 -3.38 18.81
N THR A 267 5.30 -3.03 18.70
CA THR A 267 5.73 -1.67 18.37
C THR A 267 6.66 -1.67 17.17
N GLY A 268 6.69 -0.57 16.45
CA GLY A 268 7.63 -0.34 15.36
C GLY A 268 7.72 1.11 14.97
N ALA A 269 8.59 1.41 14.01
CA ALA A 269 8.73 2.72 13.41
C ALA A 269 8.24 2.65 11.96
N GLY A 270 7.46 3.64 11.54
CA GLY A 270 6.97 3.79 10.19
C GLY A 270 8.03 4.36 9.25
N GLU A 271 8.18 3.72 8.10
CA GLU A 271 8.86 4.34 6.95
C GLU A 271 7.83 5.21 6.24
N VAL A 272 8.01 6.54 6.32
CA VAL A 272 7.36 7.46 5.39
C VAL A 272 8.17 7.38 4.11
N ASP A 273 7.63 6.78 3.05
CA ASP A 273 8.27 6.81 1.74
C ASP A 273 8.28 8.26 1.23
N GLU A 274 9.36 8.99 1.51
CA GLU A 274 9.63 10.24 0.80
C GLU A 274 9.83 9.89 -0.68
N PRO A 275 9.10 10.53 -1.62
CA PRO A 275 9.38 10.34 -3.03
C PRO A 275 10.79 10.87 -3.29
N THR A 276 11.75 9.96 -3.43
CA THR A 276 13.11 10.30 -3.83
C THR A 276 13.02 11.06 -5.15
N PRO A 277 13.44 12.34 -5.21
CA PRO A 277 13.52 13.03 -6.49
C PRO A 277 14.62 12.36 -7.28
N GLU A 278 14.24 11.58 -8.30
CA GLU A 278 15.14 11.20 -9.37
C GLU A 278 15.75 12.48 -9.94
N ARG A 279 17.02 12.71 -9.60
CA ARG A 279 17.83 13.73 -10.25
C ARG A 279 17.94 13.33 -11.73
N PRO A 280 17.56 14.20 -12.68
CA PRO A 280 17.83 13.91 -14.07
C PRO A 280 19.35 13.86 -14.25
N ALA A 281 19.83 12.74 -14.77
CA ALA A 281 21.18 12.65 -15.30
C ALA A 281 21.32 13.72 -16.38
N ALA A 282 22.19 14.69 -16.14
CA ALA A 282 22.50 15.73 -17.09
C ALA A 282 23.16 15.12 -18.34
N GLU A 283 22.36 14.89 -19.38
CA GLU A 283 22.85 14.79 -20.75
C GLU A 283 23.46 16.13 -21.15
N LYS A 284 24.78 16.14 -21.37
CA LYS A 284 25.46 17.26 -22.04
C LYS A 284 25.23 17.16 -23.55
N PRO A 285 25.07 18.30 -24.26
CA PRO A 285 24.54 18.31 -25.62
C PRO A 285 25.62 17.94 -26.64
N ALA A 286 25.22 17.13 -27.62
CA ALA A 286 25.94 17.00 -28.88
C ALA A 286 25.64 18.22 -29.77
N ALA A 287 26.69 18.89 -30.25
CA ALA A 287 26.65 19.84 -31.36
C ALA A 287 27.75 19.44 -32.37
N ALA A 288 27.40 19.57 -33.65
CA ALA A 288 28.06 18.97 -34.81
C ALA A 288 29.24 19.77 -35.40
N ALA A 289 30.06 19.04 -36.19
CA ALA A 289 31.01 19.44 -37.27
C ALA A 289 32.21 20.33 -36.85
N GLU A 290 33.45 20.22 -37.36
CA GLU A 290 33.99 19.80 -38.67
C GLU A 290 35.53 19.53 -38.56
N GLU A 291 36.14 19.01 -39.63
CA GLU A 291 37.53 18.52 -39.91
C GLU A 291 38.72 19.29 -39.28
N THR A 292 39.89 18.71 -38.94
CA THR A 292 40.98 18.28 -39.86
C THR A 292 42.18 17.59 -39.14
N GLU A 293 42.73 16.55 -39.79
CA GLU A 293 44.16 16.18 -39.97
C GLU A 293 45.23 16.26 -38.84
N LYS A 294 45.69 15.09 -38.34
CA LYS A 294 47.08 14.52 -38.46
C LYS A 294 47.45 13.56 -37.32
N ALA A 295 47.92 12.37 -37.71
CA ALA A 295 48.66 11.37 -36.91
C ALA A 295 50.18 11.73 -36.83
N PRO A 296 51.10 10.95 -36.21
CA PRO A 296 50.96 9.61 -35.61
C PRO A 296 51.81 9.29 -34.33
N ALA A 297 51.69 8.02 -33.89
CA ALA A 297 52.65 7.15 -33.15
C ALA A 297 52.87 7.47 -31.65
N ASP A 298 52.85 6.51 -30.72
CA ASP A 298 53.61 5.24 -30.73
C ASP A 298 52.86 4.02 -30.15
N GLU A 299 53.32 2.88 -30.65
CA GLU A 299 52.90 1.50 -30.45
C GLU A 299 53.76 0.80 -29.38
N LYS A 300 53.14 0.04 -28.45
CA LYS A 300 53.51 -1.38 -28.23
C LYS A 300 52.65 -2.11 -27.17
N ALA A 301 52.16 -3.27 -27.62
CA ALA A 301 51.72 -4.44 -26.85
C ALA A 301 52.85 -4.94 -25.91
N GLU A 302 52.66 -5.82 -24.92
CA GLU A 302 52.02 -7.14 -24.99
C GLU A 302 52.02 -7.75 -23.56
N ALA A 303 50.99 -8.53 -23.21
CA ALA A 303 51.01 -9.48 -22.08
C ALA A 303 51.81 -10.75 -22.49
N PRO A 304 52.23 -11.72 -21.61
CA PRO A 304 51.28 -12.71 -21.04
C PRO A 304 51.67 -13.52 -19.75
N ARG A 305 50.64 -14.07 -19.07
CA ARG A 305 50.44 -15.42 -18.46
C ARG A 305 51.43 -16.08 -17.45
N GLU A 306 50.92 -16.31 -16.21
CA GLU A 306 50.80 -17.53 -15.34
C GLU A 306 51.95 -18.58 -15.18
N PRO A 307 51.91 -19.59 -14.24
CA PRO A 307 51.44 -19.70 -12.82
C PRO A 307 52.43 -20.54 -11.91
N ALA A 308 52.14 -20.80 -10.62
CA ALA A 308 52.31 -22.09 -9.88
C ALA A 308 52.46 -22.03 -8.32
N GLU A 309 51.70 -22.94 -7.67
CA GLU A 309 51.75 -23.72 -6.40
C GLU A 309 52.87 -23.56 -5.33
N ASP A 310 52.55 -23.65 -4.01
CA ASP A 310 52.80 -24.81 -3.08
C ASP A 310 52.41 -24.53 -1.58
N LYS A 311 52.16 -25.59 -0.78
CA LYS A 311 51.65 -25.70 0.63
C LYS A 311 52.79 -25.68 1.72
N PRO A 312 52.63 -26.12 3.01
CA PRO A 312 51.78 -25.73 4.17
C PRO A 312 52.54 -25.52 5.54
N ALA A 313 51.76 -25.16 6.60
CA ALA A 313 51.88 -25.47 8.06
C ALA A 313 52.90 -24.78 9.01
N ALA A 314 52.41 -24.21 10.13
CA ALA A 314 52.90 -24.39 11.51
C ALA A 314 51.99 -23.75 12.59
N GLN A 315 52.04 -24.30 13.80
CA GLN A 315 51.19 -24.13 14.98
C GLN A 315 51.55 -22.92 15.87
N GLN A 316 50.62 -22.48 16.75
CA GLN A 316 50.81 -22.23 18.20
C GLN A 316 49.52 -21.67 18.85
N GLN A 317 48.88 -22.48 19.73
CA GLN A 317 48.78 -22.32 21.20
C GLN A 317 47.59 -21.49 21.71
N ALA A 318 46.72 -22.18 22.47
CA ALA A 318 45.76 -21.62 23.43
C ALA A 318 46.42 -21.48 24.82
N PRO A 319 45.76 -20.80 25.78
CA PRO A 319 45.30 -21.57 26.93
C PRO A 319 43.86 -21.24 27.39
N GLU A 320 43.31 -22.25 28.08
CA GLU A 320 41.99 -22.34 28.72
C GLU A 320 41.73 -21.31 29.82
N GLN A 321 40.45 -20.94 30.00
CA GLN A 321 39.83 -20.81 31.32
C GLN A 321 38.40 -21.40 31.32
N THR A 322 38.14 -22.19 32.35
CA THR A 322 36.99 -23.08 32.64
C THR A 322 35.70 -22.36 33.10
N PRO A 323 34.56 -23.08 33.20
CA PRO A 323 33.21 -22.54 33.02
C PRO A 323 32.51 -22.18 34.34
N VAL A 324 31.47 -21.34 34.26
CA VAL A 324 30.44 -21.23 35.30
C VAL A 324 29.14 -21.81 34.78
N GLU A 325 28.71 -22.85 35.49
CA GLU A 325 27.46 -23.58 35.39
C GLU A 325 26.31 -22.74 35.97
N GLU A 326 25.21 -22.56 35.22
CA GLU A 326 23.93 -22.13 35.80
C GLU A 326 22.81 -23.04 35.27
N GLN A 327 22.17 -23.75 36.21
CA GLN A 327 21.06 -24.68 35.95
C GLN A 327 19.73 -23.95 35.71
N PRO A 328 18.77 -24.60 35.03
CA PRO A 328 17.78 -23.93 34.20
C PRO A 328 16.49 -23.60 34.96
N LYS A 329 15.96 -22.39 34.76
CA LYS A 329 14.54 -22.12 35.02
C LYS A 329 13.74 -22.38 33.74
N LYS A 330 13.02 -23.51 33.74
CA LYS A 330 11.98 -23.84 32.76
C LYS A 330 10.98 -22.67 32.66
N LYS A 331 11.04 -21.92 31.56
CA LYS A 331 9.92 -21.10 31.07
C LYS A 331 9.39 -21.77 29.80
N LYS A 332 8.10 -22.11 29.80
CA LYS A 332 7.39 -22.64 28.63
C LYS A 332 7.53 -21.60 27.51
N LYS A 333 8.14 -21.99 26.38
CA LYS A 333 8.33 -21.13 25.21
C LYS A 333 6.99 -20.89 24.52
N GLY A 334 6.58 -19.62 24.49
CA GLY A 334 5.53 -19.11 23.61
C GLY A 334 6.01 -19.02 22.15
N PHE A 335 5.03 -18.97 21.26
CA PHE A 335 5.09 -19.28 19.83
C PHE A 335 6.12 -18.48 19.01
N PHE A 336 6.37 -17.20 19.30
CA PHE A 336 7.34 -16.38 18.55
C PHE A 336 8.83 -16.73 18.77
N GLY A 337 9.15 -17.55 19.79
CA GLY A 337 10.49 -18.14 19.92
C GLY A 337 10.82 -19.17 18.83
N ARG A 338 9.86 -19.55 17.98
CA ARG A 338 10.06 -20.43 16.82
C ARG A 338 10.19 -19.68 15.49
N LEU A 339 9.63 -18.47 15.37
CA LEU A 339 9.69 -17.69 14.14
C LEU A 339 10.97 -16.85 14.01
N PHE A 340 11.58 -16.44 15.14
CA PHE A 340 12.65 -15.44 15.16
C PHE A 340 13.95 -15.93 15.82
N GLY A 341 14.29 -17.21 15.64
CA GLY A 341 15.43 -17.85 16.29
C GLY A 341 16.57 -18.23 15.37
N ARG A 342 17.27 -17.26 14.77
CA ARG A 342 18.75 -17.20 14.76
C ARG A 342 19.26 -15.84 14.30
#